data_AF-A0A830ED92-F1
#
_entry.id   AF-A0A830ED92-F1
#
_cell.length_a   1.000
_cell.length_b   1.000
_cell.length_c   1.000
_cell.angle_alpha   90.00
_cell.angle_beta   90.00
_cell.angle_gamma   90.00
#
_symmetry.space_group_name_H-M   'P 1'
#
loop_
_entity.id
_entity.type
_entity.pdbx_description
1 polymer ?
#
loop_
_entity_poly.entity_id
_entity_poly.type
_entity_poly.pdbx_seq_one_letter_code
_entity_poly.pdbx_strand_id
1 'polypeptide(L)'
;MMWVKAVNYGVNYSISESVINLLRGNALGESDVVSFIIAMFNNARLFGVPGDVRSVYVHGRVSYRHVYGYVMYIRRYNSVSIHISSGRIRHDFSNCAVYWGWQVLAHEIAHLVGVGGGHYLRHSHTHLNVARELLLTSLPAEVAAPSVYYLLIDYSLSNCKRGYSRVSRDFVLNELNRVINDHAIDAKHYLNCSDKLRSIINSCSRYARKNRRNRRGE
;
A
#
# COMPACT_ATOMS: atom_id res chain seq x y z
N MET A 1 23.99 2.46 3.33
CA MET A 1 22.53 2.26 3.52
C MET A 1 22.39 1.43 4.78
N MET A 2 21.87 2.01 5.87
CA MET A 2 21.74 1.29 7.14
C MET A 2 20.47 0.42 7.12
N TRP A 3 20.61 -0.77 7.69
CA TRP A 3 19.58 -1.80 7.75
C TRP A 3 19.30 -2.11 9.21
N VAL A 4 18.02 -2.07 9.60
CA VAL A 4 17.58 -2.63 10.88
C VAL A 4 17.28 -4.10 10.66
N LYS A 5 17.87 -4.94 11.50
CA LYS A 5 17.71 -6.39 11.45
C LYS A 5 16.89 -6.86 12.64
N ALA A 6 15.95 -7.76 12.39
CA ALA A 6 15.13 -8.37 13.42
C ALA A 6 14.87 -9.84 13.09
N VAL A 7 14.62 -10.65 14.11
CA VAL A 7 14.22 -12.05 13.94
C VAL A 7 12.91 -12.26 14.65
N ASN A 8 11.93 -12.85 13.96
CA ASN A 8 10.63 -13.14 14.54
C ASN A 8 10.07 -14.44 13.94
N TYR A 9 9.62 -15.37 14.79
CA TYR A 9 9.17 -16.72 14.43
C TYR A 9 10.10 -17.45 13.43
N GLY A 10 11.42 -17.32 13.60
CA GLY A 10 12.42 -17.96 12.73
C GLY A 10 12.57 -17.33 11.33
N VAL A 11 12.01 -16.14 11.11
CA VAL A 11 12.18 -15.33 9.89
C VAL A 11 13.12 -14.18 10.16
N ASN A 12 14.11 -13.99 9.26
CA ASN A 12 15.03 -12.86 9.30
C ASN A 12 14.45 -11.66 8.54
N TYR A 13 14.29 -10.54 9.22
CA TYR A 13 13.86 -9.28 8.63
C TYR A 13 15.07 -8.35 8.46
N SER A 14 15.18 -7.74 7.29
CA SER A 14 16.14 -6.67 7.01
C SER A 14 15.39 -5.50 6.41
N ILE A 15 15.21 -4.44 7.19
CA ILE A 15 14.38 -3.29 6.83
C ILE A 15 15.28 -2.07 6.64
N SER A 16 15.19 -1.42 5.50
CA SER A 16 15.97 -0.21 5.25
C SER A 16 15.50 0.92 6.15
N GLU A 17 16.45 1.63 6.74
CA GLU A 17 16.19 2.82 7.56
C GLU A 17 15.38 3.89 6.80
N SER A 18 15.56 4.01 5.49
CA SER A 18 14.78 4.94 4.66
C SER A 18 13.29 4.62 4.62
N VAL A 19 12.91 3.35 4.76
CA VAL A 19 11.51 2.90 4.90
C VAL A 19 11.02 3.17 6.31
N ILE A 20 11.81 2.86 7.33
CA ILE A 20 11.46 3.15 8.73
C ILE A 20 11.17 4.64 8.90
N ASN A 21 12.09 5.48 8.42
CA ASN A 21 11.94 6.93 8.48
C ASN A 21 10.69 7.40 7.70
N LEU A 22 10.30 6.71 6.62
CA LEU A 22 9.10 7.08 5.86
C LEU A 22 7.84 6.77 6.68
N LEU A 23 7.81 5.60 7.31
CA LEU A 23 6.62 5.05 7.95
C LEU A 23 6.41 5.51 9.39
N ARG A 24 7.45 6.01 10.06
CA ARG A 24 7.35 6.46 11.46
C ARG A 24 6.46 7.68 11.67
N GLY A 25 6.43 8.62 10.71
CA GLY A 25 5.83 9.93 10.93
C GLY A 25 6.34 10.62 12.21
N ASN A 26 5.48 11.41 12.86
CA ASN A 26 5.80 12.05 14.15
C ASN A 26 5.27 11.26 15.36
N ALA A 27 4.47 10.21 15.13
CA ALA A 27 3.71 9.53 16.18
C ALA A 27 4.25 8.15 16.57
N LEU A 28 5.16 7.56 15.77
CA LEU A 28 5.67 6.22 16.02
C LEU A 28 7.17 6.23 16.28
N GLY A 29 7.62 5.45 17.26
CA GLY A 29 9.03 5.15 17.46
C GLY A 29 9.55 4.20 16.37
N GLU A 30 10.87 4.15 16.20
CA GLU A 30 11.51 3.22 15.26
C GLU A 30 11.15 1.75 15.55
N SER A 31 11.19 1.36 16.83
CA SER A 31 10.85 0.00 17.27
C SER A 31 9.40 -0.36 16.95
N ASP A 32 8.47 0.60 17.07
CA ASP A 32 7.06 0.39 16.74
C ASP A 32 6.90 0.13 15.24
N VAL A 33 7.53 0.94 14.39
CA VAL A 33 7.49 0.75 12.93
C VAL A 33 8.03 -0.61 12.51
N VAL A 34 9.18 -1.01 13.05
CA VAL A 34 9.75 -2.33 12.77
C VAL A 34 8.79 -3.44 13.19
N SER A 35 8.21 -3.32 14.39
CA SER A 35 7.26 -4.29 14.92
C SER A 35 6.00 -4.38 14.08
N PHE A 36 5.45 -3.25 13.63
CA PHE A 36 4.27 -3.22 12.76
C PHE A 36 4.52 -3.78 11.36
N ILE A 37 5.70 -3.53 10.77
CA ILE A 37 6.07 -4.15 9.48
C ILE A 37 6.12 -5.69 9.64
N ILE A 38 6.73 -6.17 10.72
CA ILE A 38 6.82 -7.62 11.01
C ILE A 38 5.43 -8.21 11.26
N ALA A 39 4.60 -7.54 12.08
CA ALA A 39 3.23 -7.95 12.35
C ALA A 39 2.41 -8.04 11.06
N MET A 40 2.50 -7.04 10.20
CA MET A 40 1.80 -7.01 8.91
C MET A 40 2.20 -8.18 8.00
N PHE A 41 3.50 -8.46 7.88
CA PHE A 41 3.96 -9.60 7.09
C PHE A 41 3.48 -10.94 7.69
N ASN A 42 3.52 -11.09 9.01
CA ASN A 42 3.06 -12.30 9.68
C ASN A 42 1.54 -12.49 9.55
N ASN A 43 0.75 -11.43 9.67
CA ASN A 43 -0.71 -11.46 9.46
C ASN A 43 -1.04 -11.87 8.03
N ALA A 44 -0.19 -11.53 7.05
CA ALA A 44 -0.36 -11.95 5.67
C ALA A 44 -0.33 -13.47 5.47
N ARG A 45 0.29 -14.23 6.39
CA ARG A 45 0.29 -15.70 6.35
C ARG A 45 -1.12 -16.28 6.50
N LEU A 46 -2.01 -15.62 7.25
CA LEU A 46 -3.42 -16.02 7.37
C LEU A 46 -4.16 -15.96 6.04
N PHE A 47 -3.66 -15.16 5.09
CA PHE A 47 -4.22 -15.00 3.75
C PHE A 47 -3.46 -15.84 2.70
N GLY A 48 -2.58 -16.76 3.10
CA GLY A 48 -1.90 -17.67 2.18
C GLY A 48 -0.61 -17.13 1.56
N VAL A 49 0.07 -16.19 2.23
CA VAL A 49 1.51 -15.96 1.98
C VAL A 49 2.29 -17.22 2.35
N PRO A 50 3.28 -17.67 1.52
CA PRO A 50 4.00 -18.91 1.77
C PRO A 50 4.62 -19.01 3.17
N GLY A 51 4.31 -20.10 3.89
CA GLY A 51 4.79 -20.32 5.26
C GLY A 51 6.26 -20.74 5.35
N ASP A 52 6.88 -21.11 4.22
CA ASP A 52 8.28 -21.50 4.11
C ASP A 52 9.25 -20.30 4.06
N VAL A 53 8.75 -19.07 3.97
CA VAL A 53 9.57 -17.84 3.95
C VAL A 53 10.49 -17.76 5.17
N ARG A 54 11.79 -17.60 4.92
CA ARG A 54 12.87 -17.50 5.91
C ARG A 54 13.49 -16.11 6.00
N SER A 55 13.31 -15.27 4.99
CA SER A 55 13.88 -13.93 4.99
C SER A 55 12.99 -12.92 4.28
N VAL A 56 12.88 -11.73 4.84
CA VAL A 56 12.10 -10.62 4.30
C VAL A 56 12.99 -9.38 4.26
N TYR A 57 13.17 -8.84 3.06
CA TYR A 57 13.95 -7.64 2.82
C TYR A 57 13.02 -6.51 2.42
N VAL A 58 13.08 -5.37 3.10
CA VAL A 58 12.25 -4.19 2.80
C VAL A 58 13.17 -3.04 2.38
N HIS A 59 13.22 -2.80 1.07
CA HIS A 59 14.11 -1.84 0.44
C HIS A 59 13.41 -0.48 0.29
N GLY A 60 14.09 0.62 0.64
CA GLY A 60 13.54 1.98 0.44
C GLY A 60 13.83 2.60 -0.91
N ARG A 61 14.18 1.78 -1.91
CA ARG A 61 14.44 2.19 -3.28
C ARG A 61 13.75 1.23 -4.25
N VAL A 62 13.14 1.79 -5.27
CA VAL A 62 12.55 1.09 -6.41
C VAL A 62 13.38 1.44 -7.64
N SER A 63 13.87 0.43 -8.36
CA SER A 63 14.62 0.61 -9.61
C SER A 63 13.72 1.01 -10.79
N TYR A 64 12.42 0.68 -10.71
CA TYR A 64 11.44 0.93 -11.76
C TYR A 64 10.81 2.33 -11.63
N ARG A 65 11.10 3.23 -12.57
CA ARG A 65 10.77 4.67 -12.50
C ARG A 65 9.28 5.00 -12.35
N HIS A 66 8.37 4.06 -12.61
CA HIS A 66 6.94 4.35 -12.72
C HIS A 66 6.08 3.86 -11.55
N VAL A 67 6.62 3.10 -10.60
CA VAL A 67 5.83 2.54 -9.48
C VAL A 67 6.25 3.13 -8.12
N TYR A 68 5.35 3.03 -7.13
CA TYR A 68 5.64 3.39 -5.75
C TYR A 68 6.16 2.20 -4.93
N GLY A 69 5.83 0.98 -5.34
CA GLY A 69 6.40 -0.24 -4.80
C GLY A 69 6.34 -1.40 -5.78
N TYR A 70 7.00 -2.50 -5.42
CA TYR A 70 6.79 -3.82 -5.97
C TYR A 70 7.25 -4.88 -4.94
N VAL A 71 6.76 -6.11 -5.07
CA VAL A 71 7.22 -7.24 -4.28
C VAL A 71 7.73 -8.37 -5.16
N MET A 72 8.70 -9.14 -4.64
CA MET A 72 9.14 -10.40 -5.22
C MET A 72 9.21 -11.50 -4.18
N TYR A 73 8.66 -12.67 -4.50
CA TYR A 73 8.97 -13.92 -3.80
C TYR A 73 10.01 -14.71 -4.59
N ILE A 74 11.17 -14.95 -3.98
CA ILE A 74 12.28 -15.69 -4.56
C ILE A 74 12.30 -17.09 -3.94
N ARG A 75 11.50 -17.99 -4.53
CA ARG A 75 11.28 -19.37 -4.04
C ARG A 75 12.57 -20.14 -3.79
N ARG A 76 13.60 -19.99 -4.62
CA ARG A 76 14.90 -20.67 -4.45
C ARG A 76 15.55 -20.38 -3.09
N TYR A 77 15.30 -19.20 -2.53
CA TYR A 77 15.90 -18.76 -1.26
C TYR A 77 14.86 -18.62 -0.15
N ASN A 78 13.61 -19.03 -0.38
CA ASN A 78 12.49 -18.80 0.53
C ASN A 78 12.46 -17.36 1.06
N SER A 79 12.70 -16.40 0.16
CA SER A 79 12.95 -15.02 0.52
C SER A 79 11.96 -14.09 -0.16
N VAL A 80 11.48 -13.09 0.57
CA VAL A 80 10.64 -12.02 0.05
C VAL A 80 11.47 -10.75 -0.02
N SER A 81 11.35 -10.02 -1.13
CA SER A 81 11.94 -8.69 -1.30
C SER A 81 10.85 -7.70 -1.66
N ILE A 82 10.57 -6.78 -0.75
CA ILE A 82 9.59 -5.70 -0.90
C ILE A 82 10.36 -4.42 -1.17
N HIS A 83 10.02 -3.71 -2.24
CA HIS A 83 10.63 -2.44 -2.60
C HIS A 83 9.61 -1.32 -2.50
N ILE A 84 9.94 -0.28 -1.75
CA ILE A 84 9.10 0.90 -1.52
C ILE A 84 9.91 2.13 -1.93
N SER A 85 9.38 2.97 -2.82
CA SER A 85 10.09 4.13 -3.36
C SER A 85 10.05 5.30 -2.37
N SER A 86 10.78 5.18 -1.26
CA SER A 86 10.63 6.08 -0.11
C SER A 86 10.81 7.57 -0.45
N GLY A 87 11.86 7.91 -1.20
CA GLY A 87 12.11 9.28 -1.64
C GLY A 87 11.00 9.83 -2.55
N ARG A 88 10.48 9.01 -3.46
CA ARG A 88 9.39 9.43 -4.36
C ARG A 88 8.08 9.60 -3.61
N ILE A 89 7.75 8.69 -2.68
CA ILE A 89 6.54 8.81 -1.86
C ILE A 89 6.59 10.09 -1.02
N ARG A 90 7.74 10.41 -0.41
CA ARG A 90 7.90 11.70 0.29
C ARG A 90 7.73 12.90 -0.62
N HIS A 91 8.36 12.87 -1.78
CA HIS A 91 8.29 13.97 -2.74
C HIS A 91 6.86 14.19 -3.27
N ASP A 92 6.20 13.11 -3.66
CA ASP A 92 4.86 13.18 -4.25
C ASP A 92 3.80 13.45 -3.17
N PHE A 93 3.89 12.87 -1.97
CA PHE A 93 2.81 12.92 -0.99
C PHE A 93 3.09 13.79 0.24
N SER A 94 4.26 14.41 0.35
CA SER A 94 4.58 15.42 1.37
C SER A 94 4.09 15.04 2.77
N ASN A 95 3.11 15.77 3.32
CA ASN A 95 2.62 15.62 4.69
C ASN A 95 1.83 14.31 4.92
N CYS A 96 1.34 13.67 3.86
CA CYS A 96 0.64 12.39 3.94
C CYS A 96 1.50 11.19 3.49
N ALA A 97 2.80 11.39 3.26
CA ALA A 97 3.71 10.34 2.81
C ALA A 97 3.76 9.12 3.73
N VAL A 98 3.54 9.30 5.04
CA VAL A 98 3.50 8.22 6.03
C VAL A 98 2.38 7.24 5.72
N TYR A 99 1.14 7.73 5.62
CA TYR A 99 -0.05 6.91 5.37
C TYR A 99 -0.03 6.33 3.95
N TRP A 100 0.48 7.09 2.97
CA TRP A 100 0.69 6.56 1.63
C TRP A 100 1.76 5.47 1.61
N GLY A 101 2.81 5.59 2.44
CA GLY A 101 3.83 4.57 2.60
C GLY A 101 3.27 3.28 3.17
N TRP A 102 2.46 3.36 4.23
CA TRP A 102 1.82 2.21 4.85
C TRP A 102 0.87 1.50 3.89
N GLN A 103 0.05 2.25 3.14
CA GLN A 103 -0.84 1.61 2.16
C GLN A 103 -0.06 0.94 1.03
N VAL A 104 1.04 1.53 0.53
CA VAL A 104 1.90 0.86 -0.47
C VAL A 104 2.48 -0.42 0.13
N LEU A 105 2.98 -0.40 1.36
CA LEU A 105 3.54 -1.61 1.99
C LEU A 105 2.49 -2.74 2.08
N ALA A 106 1.30 -2.44 2.57
CA ALA A 106 0.22 -3.43 2.66
C ALA A 106 -0.23 -3.93 1.27
N HIS A 107 -0.29 -3.02 0.29
CA HIS A 107 -0.57 -3.33 -1.10
C HIS A 107 0.44 -4.33 -1.66
N GLU A 108 1.73 -4.07 -1.48
CA GLU A 108 2.79 -4.96 -1.97
C GLU A 108 2.80 -6.31 -1.24
N ILE A 109 2.51 -6.34 0.06
CA ILE A 109 2.39 -7.61 0.79
C ILE A 109 1.19 -8.42 0.30
N ALA A 110 0.06 -7.77 -0.01
CA ALA A 110 -1.15 -8.45 -0.50
C ALA A 110 -0.93 -9.15 -1.85
N HIS A 111 0.02 -8.71 -2.68
CA HIS A 111 0.40 -9.42 -3.90
C HIS A 111 0.95 -10.84 -3.64
N LEU A 112 1.52 -11.09 -2.46
CA LEU A 112 2.09 -12.38 -2.08
C LEU A 112 1.03 -13.46 -1.78
N VAL A 113 -0.23 -13.05 -1.60
CA VAL A 113 -1.35 -13.94 -1.36
C VAL A 113 -1.53 -14.89 -2.55
N GLY A 114 -1.53 -16.20 -2.27
CA GLY A 114 -1.77 -17.21 -3.30
C GLY A 114 -0.59 -17.45 -4.25
N VAL A 115 0.59 -16.86 -4.00
CA VAL A 115 1.80 -17.06 -4.82
C VAL A 115 2.25 -18.54 -4.88
N GLY A 116 1.81 -19.38 -3.94
CA GLY A 116 1.94 -20.85 -4.01
C GLY A 116 1.32 -21.50 -5.26
N GLY A 117 0.42 -20.79 -5.96
CA GLY A 117 -0.17 -21.18 -7.25
C GLY A 117 0.53 -20.62 -8.49
N GLY A 118 1.70 -19.97 -8.35
CA GLY A 118 2.56 -19.54 -9.47
C GLY A 118 2.32 -18.12 -10.00
N HIS A 119 1.37 -17.37 -9.45
CA HIS A 119 1.08 -15.99 -9.89
C HIS A 119 0.79 -15.04 -8.72
N TYR A 120 1.23 -13.78 -8.84
CA TYR A 120 0.86 -12.71 -7.91
C TYR A 120 -0.63 -12.39 -8.02
N LEU A 121 -1.24 -12.06 -6.88
CA LEU A 121 -2.64 -11.66 -6.84
C LEU A 121 -2.82 -10.35 -7.64
N ARG A 122 -3.70 -10.37 -8.64
CA ARG A 122 -4.06 -9.15 -9.40
C ARG A 122 -4.90 -8.22 -8.52
N HIS A 123 -4.86 -6.90 -8.78
CA HIS A 123 -5.70 -5.89 -8.12
C HIS A 123 -7.20 -6.16 -8.33
N SER A 124 -7.75 -6.96 -7.42
CA SER A 124 -9.10 -7.51 -7.40
C SER A 124 -9.74 -7.21 -6.04
N HIS A 125 -11.01 -7.57 -5.84
CA HIS A 125 -11.67 -7.38 -4.55
C HIS A 125 -10.92 -8.12 -3.44
N THR A 126 -10.42 -9.33 -3.71
CA THR A 126 -9.58 -10.08 -2.79
C THR A 126 -8.32 -9.31 -2.40
N HIS A 127 -7.60 -8.74 -3.37
CA HIS A 127 -6.38 -7.98 -3.08
C HIS A 127 -6.66 -6.73 -2.24
N LEU A 128 -7.69 -5.96 -2.60
CA LEU A 128 -8.08 -4.79 -1.84
C LEU A 128 -8.45 -5.15 -0.40
N ASN A 129 -9.25 -6.21 -0.23
CA ASN A 129 -9.69 -6.66 1.08
C ASN A 129 -8.50 -7.12 1.93
N VAL A 130 -7.58 -7.93 1.38
CA VAL A 130 -6.39 -8.35 2.14
C VAL A 130 -5.54 -7.14 2.51
N ALA A 131 -5.20 -6.25 1.58
CA ALA A 131 -4.40 -5.06 1.89
C ALA A 131 -5.06 -4.19 2.98
N ARG A 132 -6.39 -4.04 2.94
CA ARG A 132 -7.17 -3.33 3.97
C ARG A 132 -7.11 -4.04 5.32
N GLU A 133 -7.35 -5.34 5.38
CA GLU A 133 -7.30 -6.12 6.62
C GLU A 133 -5.88 -6.11 7.23
N LEU A 134 -4.83 -6.17 6.41
CA LEU A 134 -3.45 -6.05 6.86
C LEU A 134 -3.18 -4.70 7.54
N LEU A 135 -3.70 -3.60 7.00
CA LEU A 135 -3.58 -2.28 7.63
C LEU A 135 -4.32 -2.25 8.98
N LEU A 136 -5.57 -2.70 9.03
CA LEU A 136 -6.42 -2.62 10.21
C LEU A 136 -5.96 -3.53 11.35
N THR A 137 -5.40 -4.70 11.04
CA THR A 137 -4.99 -5.69 12.04
C THR A 137 -3.56 -5.49 12.54
N SER A 138 -2.74 -4.71 11.83
CA SER A 138 -1.30 -4.60 12.13
C SER A 138 -0.88 -3.22 12.63
N LEU A 139 -1.74 -2.22 12.51
CA LEU A 139 -1.44 -0.83 12.83
C LEU A 139 -2.43 -0.27 13.87
N PRO A 140 -2.01 0.72 14.68
CA PRO A 140 -2.93 1.50 15.49
C PRO A 140 -3.93 2.25 14.59
N ALA A 141 -5.14 2.47 15.10
CA ALA A 141 -6.27 2.99 14.32
C ALA A 141 -5.97 4.35 13.66
N GLU A 142 -5.20 5.21 14.34
CA GLU A 142 -4.79 6.55 13.90
C GLU A 142 -3.88 6.52 12.67
N VAL A 143 -3.25 5.37 12.41
CA VAL A 143 -2.41 5.14 11.21
C VAL A 143 -3.15 4.27 10.20
N ALA A 144 -3.86 3.26 10.68
CA ALA A 144 -4.58 2.30 9.85
C ALA A 144 -5.68 2.99 9.02
N ALA A 145 -6.56 3.76 9.65
CA ALA A 145 -7.72 4.34 8.97
C ALA A 145 -7.33 5.34 7.85
N PRO A 146 -6.39 6.28 8.06
CA PRO A 146 -5.90 7.14 6.97
C PRO A 146 -5.18 6.36 5.87
N SER A 147 -4.47 5.28 6.21
CA SER A 147 -3.81 4.44 5.21
C SER A 147 -4.82 3.67 4.36
N VAL A 148 -5.90 3.13 4.97
CA VAL A 148 -7.01 2.49 4.25
C VAL A 148 -7.73 3.50 3.36
N TYR A 149 -7.94 4.73 3.84
CA TYR A 149 -8.48 5.80 3.01
C TYR A 149 -7.65 6.00 1.73
N TYR A 150 -6.31 6.08 1.84
CA TYR A 150 -5.45 6.22 0.68
C TYR A 150 -5.39 4.99 -0.23
N LEU A 151 -5.47 3.78 0.33
CA LEU A 151 -5.62 2.54 -0.44
C LEU A 151 -6.86 2.61 -1.35
N LEU A 152 -8.00 3.04 -0.79
CA LEU A 152 -9.25 3.19 -1.53
C LEU A 152 -9.17 4.31 -2.57
N ILE A 153 -8.52 5.43 -2.25
CA ILE A 153 -8.23 6.49 -3.24
C ILE A 153 -7.44 5.91 -4.41
N ASP A 154 -6.34 5.18 -4.17
CA ASP A 154 -5.52 4.61 -5.25
C ASP A 154 -6.30 3.60 -6.11
N TYR A 155 -7.13 2.74 -5.50
CA TYR A 155 -8.04 1.84 -6.22
C TYR A 155 -9.09 2.60 -7.05
N SER A 156 -9.55 3.77 -6.60
CA SER A 156 -10.50 4.61 -7.32
C SER A 156 -9.92 5.25 -8.60
N LEU A 157 -8.59 5.32 -8.70
CA LEU A 157 -7.87 5.84 -9.87
C LEU A 157 -7.84 4.86 -11.06
N SER A 158 -8.46 3.69 -10.94
CA SER A 158 -8.54 2.65 -11.98
C SER A 158 -9.08 3.14 -13.33
N ASN A 159 -9.96 4.14 -13.31
CA ASN A 159 -10.48 4.78 -14.53
C ASN A 159 -9.41 5.53 -15.34
N CYS A 160 -8.27 5.82 -14.73
CA CYS A 160 -7.22 6.71 -15.24
C CYS A 160 -5.91 5.95 -15.46
N LYS A 161 -5.81 4.77 -14.86
CA LYS A 161 -4.81 3.76 -15.15
C LYS A 161 -5.57 2.53 -15.70
N ARG A 162 -5.90 2.52 -17.00
CA ARG A 162 -6.71 1.44 -17.59
C ARG A 162 -6.06 0.08 -17.30
N GLY A 163 -6.83 -0.86 -16.74
CA GLY A 163 -6.35 -2.18 -16.35
C GLY A 163 -5.66 -2.25 -14.99
N TYR A 164 -5.56 -1.12 -14.26
CA TYR A 164 -4.95 -1.06 -12.95
C TYR A 164 -5.73 -1.86 -11.91
N SER A 165 -7.03 -1.67 -11.78
CA SER A 165 -7.86 -2.44 -10.84
C SER A 165 -9.07 -3.02 -11.55
N ARG A 166 -9.44 -4.24 -11.16
CA ARG A 166 -10.67 -4.93 -11.57
C ARG A 166 -11.80 -4.77 -10.56
N VAL A 167 -11.56 -4.00 -9.49
CA VAL A 167 -12.56 -3.70 -8.45
C VAL A 167 -13.60 -2.73 -9.01
N SER A 168 -14.87 -2.95 -8.66
CA SER A 168 -15.94 -2.03 -9.06
C SER A 168 -15.74 -0.66 -8.42
N ARG A 169 -15.90 0.41 -9.21
CA ARG A 169 -15.81 1.78 -8.71
C ARG A 169 -16.83 2.04 -7.59
N ASP A 170 -18.05 1.54 -7.73
CA ASP A 170 -19.13 1.79 -6.77
C ASP A 170 -18.82 1.11 -5.43
N PHE A 171 -18.22 -0.08 -5.47
CA PHE A 171 -17.70 -0.74 -4.27
C PHE A 171 -16.63 0.13 -3.58
N VAL A 172 -15.64 0.62 -4.33
CA VAL A 172 -14.58 1.48 -3.77
C VAL A 172 -15.15 2.76 -3.15
N LEU A 173 -16.12 3.41 -3.80
CA LEU A 173 -16.74 4.64 -3.29
C LEU A 173 -17.59 4.38 -2.04
N ASN A 174 -18.32 3.27 -1.99
CA ASN A 174 -19.08 2.87 -0.80
C ASN A 174 -18.14 2.61 0.39
N GLU A 175 -17.04 1.88 0.16
CA GLU A 175 -16.03 1.64 1.19
C GLU A 175 -15.33 2.93 1.64
N LEU A 176 -15.07 3.86 0.71
CA LEU A 176 -14.49 5.16 1.04
C LEU A 176 -15.41 5.95 1.98
N ASN A 177 -16.70 6.00 1.66
CA ASN A 177 -17.69 6.68 2.50
C ASN A 177 -17.79 6.04 3.89
N ARG A 178 -17.75 4.71 3.95
CA ARG A 178 -17.76 3.98 5.23
C ARG A 178 -16.53 4.35 6.08
N VAL A 179 -15.32 4.28 5.52
CA VAL A 179 -14.09 4.63 6.23
C VAL A 179 -14.10 6.09 6.70
N ILE A 180 -14.64 7.01 5.89
CA ILE A 180 -14.78 8.41 6.28
C ILE A 180 -15.66 8.57 7.52
N ASN A 181 -16.82 7.90 7.52
CA ASN A 181 -17.80 8.03 8.59
C ASN A 181 -17.37 7.28 9.86
N ASP A 182 -16.94 6.03 9.73
CA ASP A 182 -16.62 5.15 10.86
C ASP A 182 -15.38 5.62 11.65
N HIS A 183 -14.45 6.31 10.97
CA HIS A 183 -13.19 6.77 11.58
C HIS A 183 -13.04 8.29 11.60
N ALA A 184 -14.12 9.04 11.31
CA ALA A 184 -14.12 10.50 11.27
C ALA A 184 -12.95 11.12 10.46
N ILE A 185 -12.65 10.53 9.29
CA ILE A 185 -11.54 11.02 8.44
C ILE A 185 -11.92 12.38 7.87
N ASP A 186 -11.11 13.41 8.15
CA ASP A 186 -11.21 14.70 7.47
C ASP A 186 -10.70 14.58 6.03
N ALA A 187 -11.59 14.14 5.14
CA ALA A 187 -11.27 13.97 3.72
C ALA A 187 -10.74 15.26 3.08
N LYS A 188 -11.15 16.45 3.54
CA LYS A 188 -10.63 17.72 3.01
C LYS A 188 -9.17 17.90 3.41
N HIS A 189 -8.81 17.62 4.66
CA HIS A 189 -7.42 17.63 5.11
C HIS A 189 -6.56 16.63 4.31
N TYR A 190 -6.98 15.36 4.26
CA TYR A 190 -6.21 14.30 3.59
C TYR A 190 -6.14 14.45 2.06
N LEU A 191 -7.12 15.08 1.40
CA LEU A 191 -6.98 15.41 -0.02
C LEU A 191 -6.03 16.58 -0.27
N ASN A 192 -5.93 17.52 0.67
CA ASN A 192 -5.09 18.71 0.55
C ASN A 192 -3.66 18.55 1.10
N CYS A 193 -3.31 17.36 1.59
CA CYS A 193 -1.97 17.07 2.12
C CYS A 193 -0.85 17.15 1.06
N SER A 194 -1.19 17.07 -0.23
CA SER A 194 -0.24 17.09 -1.34
C SER A 194 -0.84 17.67 -2.63
N ASP A 195 -0.13 18.60 -3.26
CA ASP A 195 -0.43 19.13 -4.58
C ASP A 195 -0.44 18.05 -5.66
N LYS A 196 0.50 17.11 -5.57
CA LYS A 196 0.61 16.01 -6.51
C LYS A 196 -0.60 15.09 -6.41
N LEU A 197 -1.05 14.77 -5.19
CA LEU A 197 -2.24 13.95 -4.97
C LEU A 197 -3.47 14.62 -5.59
N ARG A 198 -3.68 15.91 -5.31
CA ARG A 198 -4.75 16.71 -5.92
C ARG A 198 -4.66 16.69 -7.44
N SER A 199 -3.47 16.90 -7.98
CA SER A 199 -3.21 16.87 -9.42
C SER A 199 -3.56 15.50 -10.04
N ILE A 200 -3.18 14.40 -9.40
CA ILE A 200 -3.50 13.04 -9.83
C ILE A 200 -5.02 12.82 -9.86
N ILE A 201 -5.73 13.18 -8.79
CA ILE A 201 -7.19 13.02 -8.68
C ILE A 201 -7.94 13.89 -9.70
N ASN A 202 -7.50 15.14 -9.88
CA ASN A 202 -8.10 16.07 -10.83
C ASN A 202 -7.87 15.64 -12.28
N SER A 203 -6.65 15.24 -12.62
CA SER A 203 -6.31 14.70 -13.94
C SER A 203 -7.13 13.45 -14.24
N CYS A 204 -7.30 12.60 -13.23
CA CYS A 204 -8.11 11.40 -13.33
C CYS A 204 -9.59 11.72 -13.59
N SER A 205 -10.16 12.67 -12.85
CA SER A 205 -11.55 13.12 -13.02
C SER A 205 -11.81 13.69 -14.42
N ARG A 206 -10.84 14.45 -14.98
CA ARG A 206 -10.91 14.96 -16.36
C ARG A 206 -10.91 13.82 -17.37
N TYR A 207 -10.02 12.84 -17.21
CA TYR A 207 -9.94 11.67 -18.10
C TYR A 207 -11.22 10.83 -18.08
N ALA A 208 -11.79 10.59 -16.89
CA ALA A 208 -13.05 9.88 -16.73
C ALA A 208 -14.23 10.61 -17.43
N ARG A 209 -14.29 11.95 -17.34
CA ARG A 209 -15.29 12.76 -18.05
C ARG A 209 -15.14 12.66 -19.57
N LYS A 210 -13.91 12.75 -20.09
CA LYS A 210 -13.63 12.61 -21.53
C LYS A 210 -14.06 11.24 -22.08
N ASN A 211 -13.74 10.16 -21.36
CA ASN A 211 -14.14 8.81 -21.77
C ASN A 211 -15.66 8.59 -21.74
N ARG A 212 -16.39 9.24 -20.83
CA ARG A 212 -17.86 9.19 -20.82
C ARG A 212 -18.48 9.91 -22.01
N ARG A 213 -17.92 11.06 -22.43
CA ARG A 213 -18.36 11.78 -23.64
C ARG A 213 -18.12 10.94 -24.90
N ASN A 214 -16.91 10.41 -25.07
CA ASN A 214 -16.57 9.57 -26.23
C ASN A 214 -17.40 8.28 -26.34
N ARG A 215 -17.89 7.73 -25.22
CA ARG A 215 -18.79 6.56 -25.23
C ARG A 215 -20.26 6.90 -25.53
N ARG A 216 -20.63 8.17 -25.44
CA ARG A 216 -21.99 8.66 -25.70
C ARG A 216 -22.17 9.21 -27.12
N GLY A 217 -21.13 9.18 -27.96
CA GLY A 217 -21.25 9.58 -29.37
C GLY A 217 -21.54 11.07 -29.56
N GLU A 218 -20.72 11.92 -28.94
CA GLU A 218 -20.48 13.28 -29.45
C GLU A 218 -19.19 13.28 -30.28
#